data_AF-A0A9D2D638-F1
#
_entry.id   AF-A0A9D2D638-F1
#
_cell.length_a   1.000
_cell.length_b   1.000
_cell.length_c   1.000
_cell.angle_alpha   90.00
_cell.angle_beta   90.00
_cell.angle_gamma   90.00
#
_symmetry.space_group_name_H-M   'P 1'
#
loop_
_entity.id
_entity.type
_entity.pdbx_description
1 polymer ?
#
loop_
_entity_poly.entity_id
_entity_poly.type
_entity_poly.pdbx_seq_one_letter_code
_entity_poly.pdbx_strand_id
1 'polypeptide(L)' 'MKAEKILKLMASRLLEYLEELADAEGCDADGFRYGEKTAYAECLAMVTLWDKAERVGLDAEAEEKYLL' A
#
# COMPACT_ATOMS: atom_id res chain seq x y z
N MET A 1 10.63 14.67 -14.57
CA MET A 1 9.94 14.26 -13.32
C MET A 1 10.88 13.30 -12.60
N LYS A 2 11.42 13.70 -11.44
CA LYS A 2 12.52 12.99 -10.74
C LYS A 2 11.93 11.94 -9.79
N ALA A 3 12.55 10.77 -9.66
CA ALA A 3 12.05 9.55 -8.98
C ALA A 3 11.16 9.76 -7.73
N GLU A 4 11.49 10.72 -6.86
CA GLU A 4 10.71 11.08 -5.67
C GLU A 4 9.22 11.38 -5.96
N LYS A 5 8.89 12.04 -7.07
CA LYS A 5 7.48 12.29 -7.43
C LYS A 5 6.74 11.00 -7.79
N ILE A 6 7.44 10.03 -8.37
CA ILE A 6 6.86 8.72 -8.72
C ILE A 6 6.66 7.89 -7.46
N LEU A 7 7.65 7.84 -6.55
CA LEU A 7 7.52 7.11 -5.28
C LEU A 7 6.36 7.65 -4.43
N LYS A 8 6.20 8.98 -4.36
CA LYS A 8 5.03 9.63 -3.73
C LYS A 8 3.72 9.16 -4.34
N LEU A 9 3.62 9.19 -5.66
CA LEU A 9 2.41 8.77 -6.36
C LEU A 9 2.12 7.28 -6.15
N MET A 10 3.15 6.43 -6.17
CA MET A 10 3.01 5.00 -5.91
C MET A 10 2.50 4.73 -4.49
N ALA A 11 3.12 5.35 -3.48
CA ALA A 11 2.68 5.21 -2.08
C ALA A 11 1.20 5.58 -1.92
N SER A 12 0.80 6.76 -2.42
CA SER A 12 -0.59 7.22 -2.31
C SER A 12 -1.57 6.28 -3.01
N ARG A 13 -1.24 5.78 -4.21
CA ARG A 13 -2.12 4.85 -4.93
C ARG A 13 -2.24 3.49 -4.27
N LEU A 14 -1.15 2.94 -3.76
CA LEU A 14 -1.16 1.66 -3.06
C LEU A 14 -2.00 1.74 -1.78
N LEU A 15 -1.90 2.84 -1.02
CA LEU A 15 -2.73 3.08 0.16
C LEU A 15 -4.22 3.18 -0.19
N GLU A 16 -4.58 3.96 -1.22
CA GLU A 16 -5.96 4.07 -1.71
C GLU A 16 -6.53 2.70 -2.08
N TYR A 17 -5.78 1.88 -2.83
CA TYR A 17 -6.24 0.55 -3.21
C TYR A 17 -6.39 -0.40 -2.02
N LEU A 18 -5.50 -0.33 -1.03
CA LEU A 18 -5.61 -1.14 0.18
C LEU A 18 -6.84 -0.75 1.01
N GLU A 19 -7.21 0.54 1.03
CA GLU A 19 -8.42 1.03 1.69
C GLU A 19 -9.69 0.57 0.94
N GLU A 20 -9.72 0.70 -0.39
CA GLU A 20 -10.81 0.20 -1.23
C GLU A 20 -11.02 -1.32 -1.07
N LEU A 21 -9.92 -2.09 -1.01
CA LEU A 21 -9.98 -3.54 -0.78
C LEU A 21 -10.46 -3.89 0.62
N ALA A 22 -10.21 -3.05 1.63
CA ALA A 22 -10.72 -3.28 2.98
C ALA A 22 -12.25 -3.15 3.03
N ASP A 23 -12.80 -2.17 2.32
CA ASP A 23 -14.22 -1.82 2.31
C ASP A 23 -15.10 -2.69 1.39
N ALA A 24 -14.51 -3.49 0.50
CA ALA A 24 -15.26 -4.29 -0.47
C ALA A 24 -15.79 -5.63 0.12
N GLU A 25 -17.12 -5.81 0.29
CA GLU A 25 -17.73 -7.07 0.75
C GLU A 25 -18.12 -8.04 -0.39
N GLY A 26 -17.84 -9.36 -0.26
CA GLY A 26 -18.38 -10.42 -1.13
C GLY A 26 -17.71 -11.81 -1.04
N CYS A 27 -18.49 -12.90 -0.98
CA CYS A 27 -18.01 -14.28 -0.70
C CYS A 27 -17.04 -14.92 -1.72
N ASP A 28 -17.02 -14.48 -2.98
CA ASP A 28 -16.04 -14.94 -4.01
C ASP A 28 -14.84 -13.98 -4.14
N ALA A 29 -14.90 -12.84 -3.45
CA ALA A 29 -13.84 -11.83 -3.46
C ALA A 29 -12.66 -12.22 -2.57
N ASP A 30 -12.85 -13.09 -1.57
CA ASP A 30 -11.85 -13.30 -0.51
C ASP A 30 -10.48 -13.77 -1.02
N GLY A 31 -10.44 -14.70 -1.99
CA GLY A 31 -9.18 -15.22 -2.54
C GLY A 31 -8.46 -14.23 -3.46
N PHE A 32 -9.21 -13.55 -4.34
CA PHE A 32 -8.66 -12.54 -5.26
C PHE A 32 -8.22 -11.28 -4.50
N ARG A 33 -9.06 -10.81 -3.57
CA ARG A 33 -8.79 -9.68 -2.65
C ARG A 33 -7.59 -9.95 -1.77
N TYR A 34 -7.39 -11.19 -1.30
CA TYR A 34 -6.18 -11.56 -0.57
C TYR A 34 -4.92 -11.44 -1.43
N GLY A 35 -4.97 -11.90 -2.68
CA GLY A 35 -3.86 -11.78 -3.61
C GLY A 35 -3.51 -10.33 -3.94
N GLU A 36 -4.50 -9.49 -4.26
CA GLU A 36 -4.30 -8.07 -4.54
C GLU A 36 -3.82 -7.30 -3.31
N LYS A 37 -4.42 -7.56 -2.14
CA LYS A 37 -3.98 -6.97 -0.87
C LYS A 37 -2.51 -7.32 -0.60
N THR A 38 -2.13 -8.58 -0.78
CA THR A 38 -0.74 -9.04 -0.59
C THR A 38 0.21 -8.33 -1.56
N ALA A 39 -0.13 -8.26 -2.85
CA ALA A 39 0.70 -7.61 -3.84
C ALA A 39 0.89 -6.10 -3.56
N TYR A 40 -0.18 -5.41 -3.15
CA TYR A 40 -0.11 -3.99 -2.82
C TYR A 40 0.66 -3.74 -1.52
N ALA A 41 0.48 -4.60 -0.52
CA ALA A 41 1.27 -4.59 0.71
C ALA A 41 2.77 -4.77 0.41
N GLU A 42 3.16 -5.79 -0.33
CA GLU A 42 4.57 -6.02 -0.70
C GLU A 42 5.16 -4.83 -1.49
N CYS A 43 4.39 -4.24 -2.40
CA CYS A 43 4.81 -3.04 -3.11
C CYS A 43 5.01 -1.85 -2.17
N LEU A 44 4.13 -1.70 -1.18
CA LEU A 44 4.23 -0.64 -0.19
C LEU A 44 5.45 -0.83 0.71
N ALA A 45 5.76 -2.07 1.12
CA ALA A 45 6.97 -2.43 1.85
C ALA A 45 8.25 -2.12 1.06
N MET A 46 8.25 -2.27 -0.27
CA MET A 46 9.38 -1.83 -1.09
C MET A 46 9.52 -0.30 -1.11
N VAL A 47 8.42 0.45 -1.05
CA VAL A 47 8.45 1.92 -0.98
C VAL A 47 8.90 2.40 0.41
N THR A 48 8.63 1.67 1.50
CA THR A 48 9.12 2.04 2.84
C THR A 48 10.65 2.03 2.97
N LEU A 49 11.35 1.25 2.15
CA LEU A 49 12.82 1.25 2.07
C LEU A 49 13.41 2.56 1.52
N TRP A 50 12.57 3.44 0.98
CA TRP A 50 13.00 4.77 0.55
C TRP A 50 13.24 5.70 1.75
N ASP A 51 14.41 6.33 1.82
CA ASP A 51 14.88 7.21 2.90
C ASP A 51 13.94 8.36 3.33
N LYS A 52 12.92 8.66 2.52
CA LYS A 52 11.93 9.72 2.79
C LYS A 52 10.49 9.19 2.83
N ALA A 53 10.29 7.89 2.97
CA ALA A 53 8.96 7.26 3.01
C ALA A 53 8.06 7.85 4.11
N GLU A 54 8.61 8.15 5.29
CA GLU A 54 7.86 8.80 6.38
C GLU A 54 7.22 10.14 5.97
N ARG A 55 7.84 10.87 5.02
CA ARG A 55 7.31 12.17 4.56
C ARG A 55 6.05 12.05 3.71
N VAL A 56 5.63 10.83 3.40
CA VAL A 56 4.48 10.55 2.54
C VAL A 56 3.41 9.74 3.27
N GLY A 57 3.48 9.66 4.60
CA GLY A 57 2.52 8.92 5.43
C GLY A 57 2.75 7.40 5.44
N LEU A 58 3.95 6.96 5.04
CA LEU A 58 4.42 5.60 5.28
C LEU A 58 5.27 5.61 6.55
N ASP A 59 4.57 5.68 7.67
CA ASP A 59 5.14 5.53 9.02
C ASP A 59 4.87 4.11 9.54
N ALA A 60 5.32 3.85 10.77
CA ALA A 60 5.14 2.57 11.43
C ALA A 60 3.65 2.16 11.58
N GLU A 61 2.73 3.12 11.61
CA GLU A 61 1.28 2.85 11.69
C GLU A 61 0.75 2.30 10.36
N ALA A 62 1.22 2.81 9.22
CA ALA A 62 0.90 2.25 7.90
C ALA A 62 1.51 0.85 7.70
N GLU A 63 2.71 0.62 8.25
CA GLU A 63 3.37 -0.69 8.23
C GLU A 63 2.58 -1.71 9.06
N GLU A 64 2.15 -1.37 10.27
CA GLU A 64 1.34 -2.25 11.12
C GLU A 64 -0.05 -2.53 10.53
N LYS A 65 -0.68 -1.55 9.90
CA LYS A 65 -2.05 -1.68 9.37
C LYS A 65 -2.14 -2.53 8.10
N TYR A 66 -1.12 -2.48 7.24
CA TYR A 66 -1.20 -3.05 5.90
C TYR A 66 -0.13 -4.11 5.60
N LEU A 67 0.98 -4.14 6.34
CA LEU A 67 2.12 -5.05 6.10
C LEU A 67 2.27 -6.17 7.14
N LEU A 68 1.63 -6.05 8.30
CA LEU A 68 1.54 -7.07 9.36
C LEU A 68 0.12 -7.64 9.47
#